data_AF-A0AAD6R9H1-F1
#
_entry.id   AF-A0AAD6R9H1-F1
#
_cell.length_a   1.000
_cell.length_b   1.000
_cell.length_c   1.000
_cell.angle_alpha   90.00
_cell.angle_beta   90.00
_cell.angle_gamma   90.00
#
_symmetry.space_group_name_H-M   'P 1'
#
loop_
_entity.id
_entity.type
_entity.pdbx_description
1 polymer ?
#
loop_
_entity_poly.entity_id
_entity_poly.type
_entity_poly.pdbx_seq_one_letter_code
_entity_poly.pdbx_strand_id
1 'polypeptide(L)'
;MQSSVLAAILCCKNPKPISPTEILSSSTPLSSLLSSSSKFLLFSVSLLTTAILCNAQALSLCFVVAVNFSLDLSFMEDGNRLQVVMFPWLATGHLIPFLRLSKLLAEKGHKIYFVSTPRNLNRLPKIPKQLSSEIIQVSFPLPHVPNLPSYAESSTDVPYTKQQLLKKGFDLLEPPLTTFLESSKPDWIFYDYASHWLPSVAARLGISCAFFSLFTAACLSYIGPPSTLMNIGDPRSKAEDFTVVPKWIPFESDLVYRLHEVAKYVEKTEEDETGPSDSIRFGFAAGGSDVVIIRSSPEFEPEWFNLLRDQLYKKPIIPVGFLPPIVEHNEEDDDIDGHKWGNIKEWLDKQKANSVVYVAIGTEASLSGEELKELALGLENSTLPFFWVLNKMPGSTKNALLHGKKLGLEIPRKEQDGSFTWASVAESMRKAMVDDSGVSWRNRAREIRCLFGDVDRNNCFVARLINYLTENKKARVP
;
A
#
# COMPACT_ATOMS: atom_id res chain seq x y z
N MET A 1 -3.51 -10.60 13.35
CA MET A 1 -3.24 -9.23 12.85
C MET A 1 -3.58 -9.04 11.36
N GLN A 2 -4.63 -9.68 10.84
CA GLN A 2 -5.18 -9.44 9.49
C GLN A 2 -6.72 -9.52 9.55
N SER A 3 -7.31 -8.72 10.44
CA SER A 3 -8.65 -8.97 10.99
C SER A 3 -9.70 -7.90 10.62
N SER A 4 -10.92 -8.38 10.29
CA SER A 4 -12.14 -7.63 9.93
C SER A 4 -12.18 -6.99 8.53
N VAL A 5 -13.22 -7.36 7.75
CA VAL A 5 -13.55 -6.80 6.43
C VAL A 5 -14.23 -5.44 6.57
N LEU A 6 -13.80 -4.47 5.74
CA LEU A 6 -14.47 -3.21 5.46
C LEU A 6 -14.67 -3.07 3.96
N ALA A 7 -15.90 -2.82 3.51
CA ALA A 7 -16.14 -2.38 2.15
C ALA A 7 -15.53 -0.98 1.97
N ALA A 8 -14.60 -0.80 1.03
CA ALA A 8 -13.97 0.49 0.78
C ALA A 8 -14.97 1.46 0.11
N ILE A 9 -15.77 2.17 0.92
CA ILE A 9 -16.80 3.13 0.48
C ILE A 9 -16.17 4.38 -0.16
N LEU A 10 -15.56 4.20 -1.32
CA LEU A 10 -15.07 5.25 -2.19
C LEU A 10 -16.23 5.81 -3.00
N CYS A 11 -16.65 7.02 -2.64
CA CYS A 11 -17.59 7.80 -3.43
C CYS A 11 -17.01 8.08 -4.83
N CYS A 12 -17.49 7.35 -5.83
CA CYS A 12 -17.10 7.58 -7.22
C CYS A 12 -17.56 8.95 -7.74
N LYS A 13 -16.84 9.44 -8.76
CA LYS A 13 -17.06 10.69 -9.54
C LYS A 13 -16.47 11.95 -8.88
N ASN A 14 -15.32 12.40 -9.40
CA ASN A 14 -14.77 13.73 -9.09
C ASN A 14 -15.80 14.82 -9.44
N PRO A 15 -15.97 15.86 -8.62
CA PRO A 15 -16.73 17.04 -9.02
C PRO A 15 -16.01 17.72 -10.19
N LYS A 16 -16.76 18.20 -11.20
CA LYS A 16 -16.22 19.14 -12.18
C LYS A 16 -15.76 20.41 -11.45
N PRO A 17 -14.64 21.05 -11.84
CA PRO A 17 -14.30 22.37 -11.32
C PRO A 17 -15.44 23.36 -11.68
N ILE A 18 -15.92 24.11 -10.70
CA ILE A 18 -16.98 25.10 -10.88
C ILE A 18 -16.33 26.42 -11.31
N SER A 19 -16.61 26.87 -12.53
CA SER A 19 -16.20 28.17 -13.04
C SER A 19 -17.12 29.29 -12.50
N PRO A 20 -16.59 30.37 -11.90
CA PRO A 20 -17.39 31.33 -11.14
C PRO A 20 -17.93 32.52 -11.97
N THR A 21 -18.62 32.26 -13.09
CA THR A 21 -19.44 33.27 -13.80
C THR A 21 -20.50 32.60 -14.68
N GLU A 22 -21.78 32.93 -14.45
CA GLU A 22 -22.60 33.68 -15.43
C GLU A 22 -23.99 34.01 -14.85
N ILE A 23 -24.33 35.30 -14.86
CA ILE A 23 -25.68 35.81 -14.64
C ILE A 23 -25.98 36.72 -15.83
N LEU A 24 -26.86 36.31 -16.76
CA LEU A 24 -27.78 37.17 -17.52
C LEU A 24 -28.62 36.40 -18.56
N SER A 25 -29.94 36.41 -18.35
CA SER A 25 -31.05 36.47 -19.32
C SER A 25 -30.95 35.99 -20.80
N SER A 26 -32.03 35.29 -21.20
CA SER A 26 -32.83 35.44 -22.44
C SER A 26 -32.73 34.42 -23.61
N SER A 27 -33.74 33.52 -23.63
CA SER A 27 -34.57 33.10 -24.78
C SER A 27 -34.01 33.12 -26.23
N THR A 28 -33.85 31.92 -26.85
CA THR A 28 -34.83 31.31 -27.79
C THR A 28 -34.35 29.93 -28.31
N PRO A 29 -35.22 29.05 -28.84
CA PRO A 29 -34.85 27.71 -29.33
C PRO A 29 -34.94 27.55 -30.86
N LEU A 30 -34.16 26.61 -31.43
CA LEU A 30 -34.57 25.82 -32.61
C LEU A 30 -33.73 24.53 -32.75
N SER A 31 -34.08 23.68 -33.72
CA SER A 31 -33.73 22.25 -33.78
C SER A 31 -32.86 21.84 -34.99
N SER A 32 -31.96 20.88 -34.73
CA SER A 32 -31.52 19.78 -35.63
C SER A 32 -31.20 20.05 -37.11
N LEU A 33 -29.97 19.75 -37.55
CA LEU A 33 -29.70 19.18 -38.88
C LEU A 33 -28.36 18.42 -38.93
N LEU A 34 -28.18 17.63 -40.00
CA LEU A 34 -27.06 16.71 -40.28
C LEU A 34 -25.90 17.48 -40.99
N SER A 35 -24.67 17.00 -41.22
CA SER A 35 -24.03 15.67 -41.08
C SER A 35 -22.49 15.80 -41.03
N SER A 36 -21.79 14.71 -40.70
CA SER A 36 -20.42 14.35 -41.18
C SER A 36 -19.19 15.20 -40.80
N SER A 37 -18.21 14.52 -40.20
CA SER A 37 -16.76 14.66 -40.43
C SER A 37 -16.08 16.05 -40.36
N SER A 38 -15.52 16.43 -39.21
CA SER A 38 -14.21 17.11 -39.15
C SER A 38 -13.54 17.11 -37.77
N LYS A 39 -12.21 17.26 -37.79
CA LYS A 39 -11.26 17.26 -36.66
C LYS A 39 -11.22 18.63 -35.95
N PHE A 40 -11.04 18.67 -34.63
CA PHE A 40 -10.24 19.68 -33.90
C PHE A 40 -9.74 19.02 -32.60
N LEU A 41 -8.43 18.77 -32.45
CA LEU A 41 -7.45 19.57 -31.67
C LEU A 41 -7.82 19.68 -30.17
N LEU A 42 -7.11 18.99 -29.25
CA LEU A 42 -5.72 19.15 -28.79
C LEU A 42 -5.54 20.27 -27.74
N PHE A 43 -4.86 19.93 -26.65
CA PHE A 43 -3.53 20.53 -26.41
C PHE A 43 -2.62 19.60 -25.61
N SER A 44 -1.44 19.33 -26.19
CA SER A 44 -0.25 18.80 -25.53
C SER A 44 0.96 19.56 -26.09
N VAL A 45 1.94 19.85 -25.25
CA VAL A 45 3.33 20.20 -25.63
C VAL A 45 4.24 19.71 -24.52
N SER A 46 5.47 19.34 -24.84
CA SER A 46 6.52 18.96 -23.89
C SER A 46 7.88 19.53 -24.35
N LEU A 47 8.86 19.52 -23.43
CA LEU A 47 10.31 19.67 -23.61
C LEU A 47 10.97 21.06 -23.89
N LEU A 48 11.95 21.34 -23.01
CA LEU A 48 13.34 21.79 -23.25
C LEU A 48 13.76 23.28 -23.50
N THR A 49 14.73 23.71 -22.67
CA THR A 49 15.91 24.59 -22.94
C THR A 49 15.80 26.08 -23.36
N THR A 50 16.19 26.96 -22.41
CA THR A 50 17.31 27.92 -22.48
C THR A 50 17.26 29.23 -23.33
N ALA A 51 17.38 30.37 -22.61
CA ALA A 51 18.12 31.62 -22.94
C ALA A 51 17.54 32.83 -23.75
N ILE A 52 17.36 33.94 -23.01
CA ILE A 52 18.02 35.28 -23.18
C ILE A 52 17.43 36.40 -24.09
N LEU A 53 17.44 37.63 -23.51
CA LEU A 53 17.40 39.02 -24.05
C LEU A 53 16.08 39.74 -24.43
N CYS A 54 15.82 40.83 -23.68
CA CYS A 54 15.06 42.08 -23.99
C CYS A 54 13.57 41.99 -24.43
N ASN A 55 12.72 43.01 -24.21
CA ASN A 55 12.94 44.39 -23.75
C ASN A 55 11.86 44.84 -22.72
N ALA A 56 12.01 46.02 -22.09
CA ALA A 56 11.25 46.41 -20.88
C ALA A 56 10.01 47.32 -21.11
N GLN A 57 9.02 47.26 -20.19
CA GLN A 57 8.55 48.39 -19.34
C GLN A 57 7.35 48.06 -18.41
N ALA A 58 7.17 48.89 -17.36
CA ALA A 58 5.94 49.14 -16.58
C ALA A 58 5.34 48.07 -15.60
N LEU A 59 6.00 47.92 -14.45
CA LEU A 59 5.42 47.95 -13.07
C LEU A 59 4.00 47.38 -12.78
N SER A 60 3.95 46.26 -12.05
CA SER A 60 3.31 46.19 -10.72
C SER A 60 3.87 44.99 -9.92
N LEU A 61 3.96 45.08 -8.58
CA LEU A 61 4.55 44.02 -7.75
C LEU A 61 3.49 43.09 -7.15
N CYS A 62 3.61 41.80 -7.48
CA CYS A 62 3.18 40.69 -6.62
C CYS A 62 4.33 39.67 -6.54
N PHE A 63 4.87 39.43 -5.35
CA PHE A 63 5.92 38.43 -5.14
C PHE A 63 5.31 37.02 -5.14
N VAL A 64 5.32 36.36 -6.30
CA VAL A 64 5.24 34.89 -6.37
C VAL A 64 6.67 34.36 -6.31
N VAL A 65 7.02 33.63 -5.24
CA VAL A 65 8.29 32.90 -5.18
C VAL A 65 8.18 31.67 -6.07
N ALA A 66 8.49 31.84 -7.36
CA ALA A 66 8.56 30.77 -8.33
C ALA A 66 9.77 29.88 -8.03
N VAL A 67 9.57 28.85 -7.22
CA VAL A 67 10.56 27.78 -7.04
C VAL A 67 10.59 26.95 -8.33
N ASN A 68 11.49 27.33 -9.24
CA ASN A 68 11.71 26.60 -10.48
C ASN A 68 12.23 25.19 -10.16
N PHE A 69 11.33 24.20 -10.20
CA PHE A 69 11.71 22.82 -10.39
C PHE A 69 12.22 22.63 -11.83
N SER A 70 13.50 22.96 -12.04
CA SER A 70 14.23 22.41 -13.17
C SER A 70 14.27 20.90 -12.98
N LEU A 71 13.60 20.16 -13.86
CA LEU A 71 13.81 18.72 -14.00
C LEU A 71 15.17 18.54 -14.67
N ASP A 72 16.22 18.59 -13.85
CA ASP A 72 17.57 18.27 -14.28
C ASP A 72 17.61 16.79 -14.66
N LEU A 73 17.53 16.51 -15.96
CA LEU A 73 17.96 15.25 -16.55
C LEU A 73 19.50 15.23 -16.64
N SER A 74 20.15 15.67 -15.56
CA SER A 74 21.57 15.51 -15.33
C SER A 74 21.86 14.01 -15.33
N PHE A 75 22.73 13.57 -16.24
CA PHE A 75 23.34 12.24 -16.17
C PHE A 75 23.96 12.10 -14.78
N MET A 76 23.50 11.14 -13.96
CA MET A 76 24.03 10.99 -12.61
C MET A 76 25.52 10.68 -12.69
N GLU A 77 26.33 11.40 -11.93
CA GLU A 77 27.72 10.98 -11.69
C GLU A 77 27.73 9.58 -11.07
N ASP A 78 28.65 8.73 -11.53
CA ASP A 78 28.61 7.27 -11.31
C ASP A 78 28.65 6.84 -9.83
N GLY A 79 29.10 7.74 -8.94
CA GLY A 79 29.08 7.54 -7.48
C GLY A 79 27.68 7.62 -6.81
N ASN A 80 26.72 8.29 -7.44
CA ASN A 80 25.37 8.52 -6.91
C ASN A 80 24.34 7.48 -7.37
N ARG A 81 24.66 6.66 -8.37
CA ARG A 81 23.80 5.53 -8.75
C ARG A 81 23.84 4.48 -7.63
N LEU A 82 22.66 3.99 -7.23
CA LEU A 82 22.52 2.96 -6.20
C LEU A 82 22.20 1.63 -6.85
N GLN A 83 22.78 0.56 -6.34
CA GLN A 83 22.32 -0.81 -6.55
C GLN A 83 21.47 -1.25 -5.35
N VAL A 84 20.20 -1.54 -5.59
CA VAL A 84 19.22 -1.89 -4.54
C VAL A 84 18.62 -3.27 -4.82
N VAL A 85 18.69 -4.17 -3.85
CA VAL A 85 17.98 -5.46 -3.91
C VAL A 85 16.62 -5.31 -3.21
N MET A 86 15.56 -5.84 -3.81
CA MET A 86 14.20 -5.86 -3.26
C MET A 86 13.79 -7.32 -3.04
N PHE A 87 13.58 -7.71 -1.78
CA PHE A 87 13.24 -9.08 -1.37
C PHE A 87 12.00 -9.08 -0.44
N PRO A 88 10.79 -8.85 -0.99
CA PRO A 88 9.54 -8.88 -0.23
C PRO A 88 9.10 -10.29 0.13
N TRP A 89 8.22 -10.39 1.13
CA TRP A 89 7.42 -11.58 1.39
C TRP A 89 6.56 -11.97 0.18
N LEU A 90 6.30 -13.27 0.03
CA LEU A 90 5.58 -13.88 -1.08
C LEU A 90 4.05 -13.73 -0.96
N ALA A 91 3.58 -12.49 -0.93
CA ALA A 91 2.16 -12.13 -0.92
C ALA A 91 1.89 -10.99 -1.91
N THR A 92 0.71 -10.93 -2.53
CA THR A 92 0.41 -9.89 -3.53
C THR A 92 0.38 -8.51 -2.87
N GLY A 93 -0.14 -8.42 -1.66
CA GLY A 93 -0.08 -7.23 -0.82
C GLY A 93 1.34 -6.74 -0.46
N HIS A 94 2.38 -7.57 -0.67
CA HIS A 94 3.78 -7.25 -0.41
C HIS A 94 4.59 -7.01 -1.70
N LEU A 95 4.39 -7.86 -2.70
CA LEU A 95 5.04 -7.77 -4.01
C LEU A 95 4.71 -6.46 -4.75
N ILE A 96 3.43 -6.04 -4.75
CA ILE A 96 2.99 -4.85 -5.51
C ILE A 96 3.56 -3.54 -4.94
N PRO A 97 3.55 -3.27 -3.61
CA PRO A 97 4.13 -2.03 -3.08
C PRO A 97 5.66 -1.96 -3.20
N PHE A 98 6.37 -3.10 -3.07
CA PHE A 98 7.80 -3.15 -3.37
C PHE A 98 8.05 -2.83 -4.84
N LEU A 99 7.29 -3.41 -5.79
CA LEU A 99 7.45 -3.09 -7.21
C LEU A 99 7.12 -1.62 -7.50
N ARG A 100 6.13 -1.03 -6.83
CA ARG A 100 5.81 0.40 -6.99
C ARG A 100 6.96 1.30 -6.51
N LEU A 101 7.61 0.96 -5.40
CA LEU A 101 8.82 1.65 -4.94
C LEU A 101 10.00 1.43 -5.90
N SER A 102 10.17 0.22 -6.42
CA SER A 102 11.18 -0.09 -7.45
C SER A 102 11.02 0.73 -8.72
N LYS A 103 9.78 0.90 -9.22
CA LYS A 103 9.49 1.79 -10.37
C LYS A 103 9.90 3.23 -10.05
N LEU A 104 9.52 3.76 -8.88
CA LEU A 104 9.86 5.12 -8.44
C LEU A 104 11.37 5.37 -8.23
N LEU A 105 12.15 4.35 -7.85
CA LEU A 105 13.62 4.44 -7.74
C LEU A 105 14.30 4.31 -9.11
N ALA A 106 13.81 3.43 -9.98
CA ALA A 106 14.29 3.28 -11.35
C ALA A 106 13.99 4.51 -12.23
N GLU A 107 12.84 5.16 -12.02
CA GLU A 107 12.47 6.48 -12.57
C GLU A 107 13.46 7.60 -12.16
N LYS A 108 14.37 7.33 -11.22
CA LYS A 108 15.48 8.21 -10.79
C LYS A 108 16.87 7.64 -11.11
N GLY A 109 16.97 6.61 -11.95
CA GLY A 109 18.23 6.06 -12.43
C GLY A 109 18.92 5.05 -11.49
N HIS A 110 18.30 4.69 -10.37
CA HIS A 110 18.85 3.66 -9.48
C HIS A 110 18.55 2.26 -10.00
N LYS A 111 19.56 1.38 -9.97
CA LYS A 111 19.47 0.01 -10.47
C LYS A 111 18.85 -0.91 -9.41
N ILE A 112 17.76 -1.58 -9.76
CA ILE A 112 16.99 -2.43 -8.86
C ILE A 112 17.09 -3.90 -9.27
N TYR A 113 17.39 -4.78 -8.33
CA TYR A 113 17.25 -6.23 -8.48
C TYR A 113 15.99 -6.68 -7.73
N PHE A 114 14.92 -7.00 -8.46
CA PHE A 114 13.65 -7.46 -7.87
C PHE A 114 13.67 -8.98 -7.71
N VAL A 115 13.95 -9.45 -6.49
CA VAL A 115 14.08 -10.88 -6.18
C VAL A 115 12.72 -11.45 -5.79
N SER A 116 12.27 -12.48 -6.50
CA SER A 116 11.09 -13.27 -6.13
C SER A 116 11.12 -14.65 -6.80
N THR A 117 10.05 -15.43 -6.64
CA THR A 117 9.92 -16.78 -7.23
C THR A 117 9.30 -16.72 -8.64
N PRO A 118 9.49 -17.75 -9.49
CA PRO A 118 9.07 -17.72 -10.90
C PRO A 118 7.60 -17.34 -11.14
N ARG A 119 6.66 -17.94 -10.39
CA ARG A 119 5.22 -17.66 -10.55
C ARG A 119 4.87 -16.26 -10.09
N ASN A 120 5.51 -15.76 -9.04
CA ASN A 120 5.26 -14.42 -8.53
C ASN A 120 5.78 -13.36 -9.49
N LEU A 121 6.97 -13.54 -10.08
CA LEU A 121 7.48 -12.66 -11.13
C LEU A 121 6.53 -12.63 -12.35
N ASN A 122 5.97 -13.78 -12.74
CA ASN A 122 4.99 -13.89 -13.82
C ASN A 122 3.59 -13.33 -13.47
N ARG A 123 3.30 -13.10 -12.18
CA ARG A 123 2.04 -12.50 -11.68
C ARG A 123 2.13 -10.99 -11.48
N LEU A 124 3.33 -10.41 -11.50
CA LEU A 124 3.52 -8.97 -11.35
C LEU A 124 3.00 -8.19 -12.57
N PRO A 125 2.53 -6.95 -12.39
CA PRO A 125 2.35 -6.01 -13.49
C PRO A 125 3.64 -5.87 -14.32
N LYS A 126 3.50 -5.78 -15.65
CA LYS A 126 4.62 -5.57 -16.57
C LYS A 126 5.51 -4.41 -16.10
N ILE A 127 6.82 -4.55 -16.27
CA ILE A 127 7.78 -3.45 -16.13
C ILE A 127 7.73 -2.64 -17.44
N PRO A 128 7.50 -1.31 -17.40
CA PRO A 128 7.52 -0.47 -18.59
C PRO A 128 8.84 -0.60 -19.34
N LYS A 129 8.79 -0.61 -20.69
CA LYS A 129 9.95 -0.83 -21.57
C LYS A 129 11.10 0.17 -21.28
N GLN A 130 10.76 1.35 -20.77
CA GLN A 130 11.66 2.44 -20.37
C GLN A 130 12.44 2.16 -19.06
N LEU A 131 11.94 1.26 -18.20
CA LEU A 131 12.55 0.88 -16.92
C LEU A 131 13.21 -0.51 -16.96
N SER A 132 13.13 -1.23 -18.09
CA SER A 132 13.64 -2.60 -18.22
C SER A 132 15.16 -2.73 -18.15
N SER A 133 15.93 -1.64 -18.32
CA SER A 133 17.38 -1.61 -18.06
C SER A 133 17.72 -1.47 -16.58
N GLU A 134 16.81 -0.86 -15.81
CA GLU A 134 17.03 -0.50 -14.41
C GLU A 134 16.45 -1.54 -13.44
N ILE A 135 15.29 -2.13 -13.75
CA ILE A 135 14.65 -3.15 -12.91
C ILE A 135 14.91 -4.53 -13.49
N ILE A 136 15.89 -5.24 -12.92
CA ILE A 136 16.23 -6.61 -13.26
C ILE A 136 15.45 -7.55 -12.34
N GLN A 137 14.56 -8.37 -12.91
CA GLN A 137 13.89 -9.44 -12.16
C GLN A 137 14.85 -10.61 -11.92
N VAL A 138 14.97 -11.06 -10.67
CA VAL A 138 15.85 -12.14 -10.24
C VAL A 138 15.00 -13.28 -9.69
N SER A 139 15.06 -14.44 -10.36
CA SER A 139 14.15 -15.56 -10.13
C SER A 139 14.81 -16.66 -9.29
N PHE A 140 14.32 -16.88 -8.08
CA PHE A 140 14.73 -18.02 -7.23
C PHE A 140 13.59 -19.04 -7.13
N PRO A 141 13.74 -20.27 -7.67
CA PRO A 141 12.79 -21.35 -7.46
C PRO A 141 12.61 -21.65 -5.97
N LEU A 142 11.37 -21.76 -5.49
CA LEU A 142 11.08 -22.05 -4.09
C LEU A 142 11.52 -23.50 -3.76
N PRO A 143 12.36 -23.74 -2.74
CA PRO A 143 12.76 -25.09 -2.34
C PRO A 143 11.56 -25.93 -1.88
N HIS A 144 11.60 -27.24 -2.16
CA HIS A 144 10.53 -28.16 -1.79
C HIS A 144 10.42 -28.31 -0.26
N VAL A 145 9.26 -27.93 0.29
CA VAL A 145 8.89 -28.15 1.70
C VAL A 145 7.82 -29.24 1.79
N PRO A 146 7.99 -30.27 2.65
CA PRO A 146 6.93 -31.25 2.91
C PRO A 146 5.60 -30.60 3.29
N ASN A 147 4.49 -31.18 2.83
CA ASN A 147 3.11 -30.71 3.03
C ASN A 147 2.74 -29.35 2.39
N LEU A 148 3.70 -28.64 1.77
CA LEU A 148 3.46 -27.50 0.88
C LEU A 148 3.20 -28.01 -0.55
N PRO A 149 2.15 -27.55 -1.26
CA PRO A 149 1.95 -27.95 -2.65
C PRO A 149 3.10 -27.48 -3.57
N SER A 150 3.54 -28.31 -4.51
CA SER A 150 4.64 -27.97 -5.44
C SER A 150 4.34 -26.83 -6.43
N TYR A 151 3.09 -26.34 -6.44
CA TYR A 151 2.68 -25.16 -7.19
C TYR A 151 2.59 -23.88 -6.35
N ALA A 152 2.72 -23.99 -5.03
CA ALA A 152 2.46 -22.91 -4.09
C ALA A 152 3.69 -22.03 -3.93
N GLU A 153 3.60 -20.81 -4.45
CA GLU A 153 4.65 -19.80 -4.36
C GLU A 153 4.15 -18.51 -3.71
N SER A 154 2.84 -18.34 -3.48
CA SER A 154 2.22 -17.13 -2.92
C SER A 154 1.33 -17.47 -1.71
N SER A 155 1.09 -16.49 -0.84
CA SER A 155 0.04 -16.53 0.20
C SER A 155 -1.33 -16.90 -0.36
N THR A 156 -1.62 -16.55 -1.61
CA THR A 156 -2.85 -16.89 -2.35
C THR A 156 -2.95 -18.37 -2.73
N ASP A 157 -1.84 -19.10 -2.76
CA ASP A 157 -1.80 -20.48 -3.24
C ASP A 157 -2.04 -21.51 -2.12
N VAL A 158 -2.18 -21.05 -0.87
CA VAL A 158 -2.33 -21.89 0.33
C VAL A 158 -3.41 -21.37 1.29
N PRO A 159 -4.11 -22.25 2.03
CA PRO A 159 -4.90 -21.84 3.19
C PRO A 159 -4.03 -21.15 4.25
N TYR A 160 -4.64 -20.28 5.07
CA TYR A 160 -3.94 -19.52 6.12
C TYR A 160 -3.08 -20.39 7.04
N THR A 161 -3.60 -21.56 7.48
CA THR A 161 -2.86 -22.51 8.34
C THR A 161 -1.52 -22.95 7.74
N LYS A 162 -1.43 -23.06 6.41
CA LYS A 162 -0.24 -23.49 5.68
C LYS A 162 0.74 -22.36 5.35
N GLN A 163 0.48 -21.12 5.77
CA GLN A 163 1.40 -20.01 5.53
C GLN A 163 2.76 -20.20 6.23
N GLN A 164 2.85 -20.97 7.32
CA GLN A 164 4.14 -21.29 7.94
C GLN A 164 5.00 -22.22 7.07
N LEU A 165 4.39 -23.14 6.33
CA LEU A 165 5.11 -23.98 5.37
C LEU A 165 5.66 -23.14 4.21
N LEU A 166 4.92 -22.13 3.76
CA LEU A 166 5.39 -21.15 2.77
C LEU A 166 6.53 -20.27 3.33
N LYS A 167 6.41 -19.80 4.59
CA LYS A 167 7.47 -19.03 5.27
C LYS A 167 8.75 -19.86 5.43
N LYS A 168 8.62 -21.15 5.77
CA LYS A 168 9.73 -22.11 5.81
C LYS A 168 10.39 -22.31 4.44
N GLY A 169 9.61 -22.34 3.35
CA GLY A 169 10.14 -22.37 1.99
C GLY A 169 10.89 -21.08 1.62
N PHE A 170 10.40 -19.94 2.08
CA PHE A 170 11.03 -18.63 1.90
C PHE A 170 12.30 -18.46 2.74
N ASP A 171 12.37 -19.04 3.94
CA ASP A 171 13.61 -19.09 4.74
C ASP A 171 14.69 -19.94 4.06
N LEU A 172 14.31 -21.01 3.35
CA LEU A 172 15.23 -21.80 2.53
C LEU A 172 15.78 -21.04 1.29
N LEU A 173 15.36 -19.80 1.05
CA LEU A 173 15.98 -18.89 0.08
C LEU A 173 17.22 -18.16 0.63
N GLU A 174 17.59 -18.34 1.91
CA GLU A 174 18.81 -17.74 2.49
C GLU A 174 20.08 -18.09 1.68
N PRO A 175 20.37 -19.34 1.31
CA PRO A 175 21.58 -19.67 0.54
C PRO A 175 21.64 -19.03 -0.86
N PRO A 176 20.62 -19.13 -1.76
CA PRO A 176 20.69 -18.48 -3.07
C PRO A 176 20.70 -16.94 -2.98
N LEU A 177 20.00 -16.34 -2.00
CA LEU A 177 20.09 -14.89 -1.79
C LEU A 177 21.47 -14.48 -1.30
N THR A 178 22.08 -15.24 -0.38
CA THR A 178 23.44 -15.00 0.11
C THR A 178 24.45 -14.97 -1.04
N THR A 179 24.47 -16.02 -1.89
CA THR A 179 25.37 -16.10 -3.06
C THR A 179 25.12 -14.96 -4.05
N PHE A 180 23.87 -14.53 -4.21
CA PHE A 180 23.52 -13.39 -5.06
C PHE A 180 24.00 -12.04 -4.46
N LEU A 181 23.92 -11.86 -3.14
CA LEU A 181 24.41 -10.66 -2.46
C LEU A 181 25.95 -10.57 -2.47
N GLU A 182 26.63 -11.70 -2.24
CA GLU A 182 28.09 -11.84 -2.31
C GLU A 182 28.64 -11.49 -3.70
N SER A 183 27.91 -11.84 -4.77
CA SER A 183 28.31 -11.59 -6.16
C SER A 183 27.86 -10.24 -6.73
N SER A 184 26.68 -9.72 -6.35
CA SER A 184 26.16 -8.45 -6.86
C SER A 184 26.64 -7.21 -6.10
N LYS A 185 27.16 -7.38 -4.86
CA LYS A 185 27.65 -6.32 -3.95
C LYS A 185 26.76 -5.05 -3.97
N PRO A 186 25.46 -5.14 -3.64
CA PRO A 186 24.53 -4.00 -3.67
C PRO A 186 24.82 -3.01 -2.55
N ASP A 187 24.45 -1.75 -2.75
CA ASP A 187 24.57 -0.71 -1.72
C ASP A 187 23.51 -0.86 -0.63
N TRP A 188 22.31 -1.36 -1.00
CA TRP A 188 21.19 -1.61 -0.09
C TRP A 188 20.43 -2.91 -0.41
N ILE A 189 19.90 -3.58 0.61
CA ILE A 189 18.80 -4.56 0.48
C ILE A 189 17.56 -4.12 1.26
N PHE A 190 16.42 -4.17 0.59
CA PHE A 190 15.08 -3.89 1.08
C PHE A 190 14.33 -5.20 1.30
N TYR A 191 13.75 -5.37 2.48
CA TYR A 191 13.04 -6.59 2.89
C TYR A 191 11.96 -6.23 3.91
N ASP A 192 11.02 -7.14 4.16
CA ASP A 192 10.00 -6.96 5.19
C ASP A 192 10.17 -7.98 6.34
N TYR A 193 9.12 -8.16 7.15
CA TYR A 193 9.16 -8.98 8.34
C TYR A 193 9.49 -10.45 8.09
N ALA A 194 9.16 -11.03 6.93
CA ALA A 194 9.35 -12.46 6.70
C ALA A 194 10.83 -12.89 6.77
N SER A 195 11.73 -12.06 6.24
CA SER A 195 13.18 -12.32 6.04
C SER A 195 14.01 -12.12 7.32
N HIS A 196 13.56 -12.69 8.44
CA HIS A 196 14.09 -12.45 9.78
C HIS A 196 15.59 -12.74 9.98
N TRP A 197 16.16 -13.66 9.20
CA TRP A 197 17.59 -14.01 9.15
C TRP A 197 18.45 -13.00 8.39
N LEU A 198 17.85 -12.28 7.43
CA LEU A 198 18.55 -11.42 6.47
C LEU A 198 19.38 -10.27 7.08
N PRO A 199 19.02 -9.63 8.22
CA PRO A 199 19.88 -8.64 8.85
C PRO A 199 21.27 -9.20 9.22
N SER A 200 21.32 -10.46 9.67
CA SER A 200 22.57 -11.15 10.02
C SER A 200 23.44 -11.41 8.78
N VAL A 201 22.82 -11.85 7.69
CA VAL A 201 23.49 -12.03 6.39
C VAL A 201 24.02 -10.70 5.85
N ALA A 202 23.19 -9.64 5.85
CA ALA A 202 23.60 -8.31 5.39
C ALA A 202 24.76 -7.75 6.23
N ALA A 203 24.73 -7.92 7.56
CA ALA A 203 25.82 -7.52 8.45
C ALA A 203 27.14 -8.29 8.15
N ARG A 204 27.06 -9.62 7.95
CA ARG A 204 28.23 -10.45 7.55
C ARG A 204 28.84 -10.00 6.22
N LEU A 205 28.02 -9.49 5.30
CA LEU A 205 28.44 -9.04 3.97
C LEU A 205 28.79 -7.55 3.88
N GLY A 206 28.66 -6.79 4.98
CA GLY A 206 28.87 -5.34 5.00
C GLY A 206 27.81 -4.53 4.23
N ILE A 207 26.66 -5.13 3.90
CA ILE A 207 25.59 -4.54 3.09
C ILE A 207 24.63 -3.72 3.99
N SER A 208 24.13 -2.60 3.47
CA SER A 208 23.15 -1.76 4.15
C SER A 208 21.75 -2.40 4.05
N CYS A 209 20.99 -2.49 5.14
CA CYS A 209 19.74 -3.24 5.21
C CYS A 209 18.57 -2.35 5.68
N ALA A 210 17.53 -2.27 4.85
CA ALA A 210 16.35 -1.45 5.05
C ALA A 210 15.10 -2.32 5.25
N PHE A 211 14.49 -2.22 6.42
CA PHE A 211 13.22 -2.88 6.71
C PHE A 211 12.07 -2.01 6.17
N PHE A 212 11.43 -2.45 5.09
CA PHE A 212 10.33 -1.74 4.46
C PHE A 212 8.97 -2.25 4.96
N SER A 213 8.40 -1.50 5.90
CA SER A 213 7.09 -1.76 6.47
C SER A 213 5.97 -1.31 5.55
N LEU A 214 5.13 -2.28 5.20
CA LEU A 214 3.81 -2.09 4.59
C LEU A 214 2.68 -2.02 5.64
N PHE A 215 3.06 -1.97 6.92
CA PHE A 215 2.21 -1.74 8.08
C PHE A 215 2.42 -0.29 8.55
N THR A 216 1.36 0.34 9.04
CA THR A 216 1.38 1.74 9.51
C THR A 216 2.28 1.92 10.74
N ALA A 217 2.73 3.15 10.99
CA ALA A 217 3.54 3.47 12.17
C ALA A 217 2.78 3.14 13.47
N ALA A 218 1.46 3.34 13.49
CA ALA A 218 0.60 2.93 14.59
C ALA A 218 0.57 1.41 14.79
N CYS A 219 0.57 0.62 13.71
CA CYS A 219 0.62 -0.84 13.80
C CYS A 219 1.98 -1.32 14.34
N LEU A 220 3.10 -0.80 13.82
CA LEU A 220 4.44 -1.11 14.33
C LEU A 220 4.61 -0.69 15.81
N SER A 221 4.01 0.43 16.21
CA SER A 221 3.99 0.87 17.61
C SER A 221 3.15 -0.05 18.49
N TYR A 222 2.02 -0.54 17.96
CA TYR A 222 1.10 -1.40 18.70
C TYR A 222 1.66 -2.81 18.95
N ILE A 223 2.43 -3.37 18.01
CA ILE A 223 3.12 -4.65 18.22
C ILE A 223 4.27 -4.51 19.23
N GLY A 224 4.95 -3.36 19.24
CA GLY A 224 5.93 -2.99 20.26
C GLY A 224 7.38 -2.90 19.76
N PRO A 225 8.32 -2.63 20.67
CA PRO A 225 9.73 -2.47 20.33
C PRO A 225 10.35 -3.82 19.95
N PRO A 226 11.38 -3.85 19.06
CA PRO A 226 11.96 -5.10 18.58
C PRO A 226 12.50 -6.00 19.70
N SER A 227 13.00 -5.41 20.79
CA SER A 227 13.46 -6.12 21.98
C SER A 227 12.37 -6.92 22.70
N THR A 228 11.10 -6.47 22.66
CA THR A 228 9.97 -7.23 23.22
C THR A 228 9.59 -8.38 22.28
N LEU A 229 9.58 -8.10 20.98
CA LEU A 229 9.22 -9.06 19.92
C LEU A 229 10.23 -10.20 19.76
N MET A 230 11.52 -9.97 20.05
CA MET A 230 12.58 -11.00 20.01
C MET A 230 12.64 -11.89 21.26
N ASN A 231 11.91 -11.56 22.34
CA ASN A 231 11.93 -12.37 23.56
C ASN A 231 11.18 -13.69 23.35
N ILE A 232 11.81 -14.81 23.69
CA ILE A 232 11.20 -16.15 23.69
C ILE A 232 10.29 -16.27 24.92
N GLY A 233 9.11 -15.66 24.83
CA GLY A 233 8.17 -15.46 25.94
C GLY A 233 7.57 -14.06 25.90
N ASP A 234 6.90 -13.72 24.79
CA ASP A 234 6.26 -12.41 24.60
C ASP A 234 5.30 -12.12 25.78
N PRO A 235 5.46 -10.99 26.50
CA PRO A 235 4.53 -10.59 27.56
C PRO A 235 3.12 -10.26 27.05
N ARG A 236 2.90 -10.26 25.73
CA ARG A 236 1.60 -10.21 25.06
C ARG A 236 1.40 -11.45 24.19
N SER A 237 1.35 -12.61 24.84
CA SER A 237 1.23 -13.91 24.16
C SER A 237 -0.20 -14.47 24.14
N LYS A 238 -1.14 -13.86 24.87
CA LYS A 238 -2.56 -14.25 24.90
C LYS A 238 -3.43 -13.30 24.09
N ALA A 239 -4.63 -13.77 23.71
CA ALA A 239 -5.60 -12.97 22.98
C ALA A 239 -6.01 -11.70 23.75
N GLU A 240 -6.16 -11.81 25.07
CA GLU A 240 -6.56 -10.71 25.96
C GLU A 240 -5.52 -9.59 26.03
N ASP A 241 -4.23 -9.92 25.95
CA ASP A 241 -3.12 -8.96 25.98
C ASP A 241 -3.17 -7.98 24.78
N PHE A 242 -3.86 -8.37 23.72
CA PHE A 242 -4.12 -7.58 22.51
C PHE A 242 -5.46 -6.83 22.49
N THR A 243 -6.27 -6.97 23.54
CA THR A 243 -7.53 -6.20 23.72
C THR A 243 -7.36 -4.91 24.53
N VAL A 244 -6.14 -4.64 25.02
CA VAL A 244 -5.78 -3.46 25.81
C VAL A 244 -4.65 -2.67 25.16
N VAL A 245 -4.63 -1.34 25.38
CA VAL A 245 -3.60 -0.44 24.87
C VAL A 245 -2.24 -0.78 25.52
N PRO A 246 -1.18 -1.02 24.73
CA PRO A 246 0.15 -1.29 25.25
C PRO A 246 0.68 -0.20 26.18
N LYS A 247 1.30 -0.61 27.29
CA LYS A 247 1.88 0.27 28.33
C LYS A 247 2.99 1.22 27.83
N TRP A 248 3.51 0.98 26.63
CA TRP A 248 4.54 1.81 25.97
C TRP A 248 3.97 2.83 24.99
N ILE A 249 2.64 2.96 24.88
CA ILE A 249 1.98 4.07 24.17
C ILE A 249 1.66 5.15 25.23
N PRO A 250 2.32 6.32 25.19
CA PRO A 250 2.24 7.31 26.28
C PRO A 250 1.08 8.31 26.11
N PHE A 251 0.12 8.02 25.22
CA PHE A 251 -0.99 8.90 24.86
C PHE A 251 -2.31 8.13 24.73
N GLU A 252 -3.44 8.84 24.82
CA GLU A 252 -4.77 8.27 24.68
C GLU A 252 -4.97 7.69 23.27
N SER A 253 -5.51 6.48 23.18
CA SER A 253 -5.61 5.70 21.95
C SER A 253 -6.75 4.69 22.03
N ASP A 254 -7.59 4.61 21.00
CA ASP A 254 -8.62 3.58 20.83
C ASP A 254 -8.10 2.34 20.07
N LEU A 255 -6.85 2.36 19.59
CA LEU A 255 -6.23 1.27 18.87
C LEU A 255 -5.99 0.05 19.78
N VAL A 256 -6.90 -0.91 19.71
CA VAL A 256 -6.82 -2.28 20.25
C VAL A 256 -7.39 -3.28 19.23
N TYR A 257 -7.22 -4.59 19.45
CA TYR A 257 -7.97 -5.62 18.73
C TYR A 257 -9.19 -6.08 19.55
N ARG A 258 -10.25 -6.55 18.90
CA ARG A 258 -11.30 -7.34 19.58
C ARG A 258 -10.84 -8.79 19.76
N LEU A 259 -11.40 -9.51 20.73
CA LEU A 259 -10.97 -10.88 21.03
C LEU A 259 -11.07 -11.82 19.80
N HIS A 260 -12.19 -11.76 19.05
CA HIS A 260 -12.37 -12.54 17.81
C HIS A 260 -11.43 -12.13 16.66
N GLU A 261 -10.81 -10.95 16.73
CA GLU A 261 -9.81 -10.49 15.75
C GLU A 261 -8.41 -11.05 16.02
N VAL A 262 -8.13 -11.49 17.25
CA VAL A 262 -6.81 -11.96 17.66
C VAL A 262 -6.77 -13.44 18.05
N ALA A 263 -7.90 -14.04 18.47
CA ALA A 263 -8.01 -15.49 18.73
C ALA A 263 -7.43 -16.33 17.57
N LYS A 264 -7.83 -16.03 16.32
CA LYS A 264 -7.35 -16.69 15.08
C LYS A 264 -5.85 -16.49 14.74
N TYR A 265 -5.10 -15.80 15.60
CA TYR A 265 -3.65 -15.60 15.51
C TYR A 265 -2.89 -16.10 16.75
N VAL A 266 -3.61 -16.47 17.81
CA VAL A 266 -3.09 -17.06 19.06
C VAL A 266 -3.41 -18.57 19.12
N GLU A 267 -4.49 -18.99 18.46
CA GLU A 267 -4.74 -20.38 18.05
C GLU A 267 -3.59 -20.87 17.15
N LYS A 268 -2.68 -21.65 17.74
CA LYS A 268 -1.62 -22.35 17.00
C LYS A 268 -2.16 -23.62 16.37
N THR A 269 -1.71 -23.90 15.15
CA THR A 269 -1.82 -25.23 14.54
C THR A 269 -0.60 -26.08 14.88
N GLU A 270 -0.68 -27.39 14.70
CA GLU A 270 0.49 -28.29 14.75
C GLU A 270 1.55 -27.91 13.69
N GLU A 271 1.14 -27.25 12.59
CA GLU A 271 2.03 -26.76 11.54
C GLU A 271 2.82 -25.50 11.98
N ASP A 272 2.31 -24.73 12.96
CA ASP A 272 2.98 -23.53 13.52
C ASP A 272 4.18 -23.84 14.44
N GLU A 273 4.30 -25.07 14.97
CA GLU A 273 5.33 -25.39 15.97
C GLU A 273 6.75 -25.49 15.38
N THR A 274 6.90 -25.49 14.05
CA THR A 274 8.17 -25.79 13.37
C THR A 274 8.95 -24.60 12.80
N GLY A 275 8.62 -23.37 13.22
CA GLY A 275 9.32 -22.15 12.79
C GLY A 275 9.09 -20.93 13.71
N PRO A 276 9.83 -19.82 13.50
CA PRO A 276 9.67 -18.60 14.29
C PRO A 276 8.35 -17.88 13.96
N SER A 277 7.65 -17.44 15.02
CA SER A 277 6.38 -16.72 14.92
C SER A 277 6.52 -15.36 14.25
N ASP A 278 5.42 -14.81 13.76
CA ASP A 278 5.42 -13.50 13.07
C ASP A 278 5.94 -12.38 13.98
N SER A 279 5.65 -12.40 15.30
CA SER A 279 6.26 -11.48 16.27
C SER A 279 7.79 -11.57 16.27
N ILE A 280 8.36 -12.77 16.41
CA ILE A 280 9.81 -13.00 16.41
C ILE A 280 10.42 -12.55 15.09
N ARG A 281 9.74 -12.82 13.97
CA ARG A 281 10.15 -12.40 12.62
C ARG A 281 10.21 -10.87 12.49
N PHE A 282 9.16 -10.14 12.91
CA PHE A 282 9.18 -8.68 13.01
C PHE A 282 10.32 -8.18 13.92
N GLY A 283 10.51 -8.82 15.08
CA GLY A 283 11.54 -8.46 16.05
C GLY A 283 12.94 -8.47 15.47
N PHE A 284 13.36 -9.58 14.85
CA PHE A 284 14.67 -9.66 14.20
C PHE A 284 14.77 -8.78 12.95
N ALA A 285 13.77 -8.81 12.06
CA ALA A 285 13.81 -8.08 10.79
C ALA A 285 13.90 -6.56 10.98
N ALA A 286 13.03 -5.99 11.83
CA ALA A 286 13.04 -4.56 12.14
C ALA A 286 14.18 -4.20 13.12
N GLY A 287 14.47 -5.07 14.10
CA GLY A 287 15.52 -4.87 15.09
C GLY A 287 16.92 -4.78 14.47
N GLY A 288 17.24 -5.68 13.54
CA GLY A 288 18.55 -5.72 12.87
C GLY A 288 18.73 -4.77 11.68
N SER A 289 17.69 -4.04 11.25
CA SER A 289 17.80 -3.07 10.14
C SER A 289 18.66 -1.85 10.47
N ASP A 290 19.34 -1.27 9.49
CA ASP A 290 19.98 0.05 9.63
C ASP A 290 18.94 1.18 9.60
N VAL A 291 17.85 0.99 8.84
CA VAL A 291 16.74 1.96 8.68
C VAL A 291 15.39 1.25 8.59
N VAL A 292 14.35 1.87 9.15
CA VAL A 292 12.96 1.44 8.97
C VAL A 292 12.24 2.41 8.04
N ILE A 293 11.68 1.89 6.96
CA ILE A 293 10.96 2.63 5.94
C ILE A 293 9.48 2.29 6.08
N ILE A 294 8.58 3.29 6.07
CA ILE A 294 7.15 3.08 6.33
C ILE A 294 6.32 3.60 5.16
N ARG A 295 5.43 2.75 4.62
CA ARG A 295 4.40 3.12 3.64
C ARG A 295 3.24 3.88 4.30
N SER A 296 3.54 5.07 4.81
CA SER A 296 2.61 6.01 5.41
C SER A 296 3.20 7.43 5.40
N SER A 297 2.52 8.41 5.98
CA SER A 297 2.97 9.80 6.10
C SER A 297 2.89 10.30 7.55
N PRO A 298 3.85 11.14 8.01
CA PRO A 298 3.79 11.72 9.35
C PRO A 298 2.60 12.64 9.56
N GLU A 299 2.04 13.26 8.51
CA GLU A 299 0.81 14.06 8.60
C GLU A 299 -0.44 13.19 8.85
N PHE A 300 -0.37 11.89 8.58
CA PHE A 300 -1.45 10.94 8.85
C PHE A 300 -1.41 10.39 10.29
N GLU A 301 -0.22 10.08 10.80
CA GLU A 301 -0.02 9.44 12.11
C GLU A 301 1.23 9.98 12.87
N PRO A 302 1.27 11.29 13.18
CA PRO A 302 2.48 11.97 13.67
C PRO A 302 2.97 11.45 15.02
N GLU A 303 2.04 11.18 15.95
CA GLU A 303 2.34 10.69 17.29
C GLU A 303 3.06 9.33 17.23
N TRP A 304 2.63 8.49 16.27
CA TRP A 304 3.13 7.14 16.06
C TRP A 304 4.49 7.12 15.36
N PHE A 305 4.74 8.01 14.38
CA PHE A 305 6.08 8.20 13.80
C PHE A 305 7.10 8.65 14.85
N ASN A 306 6.72 9.59 15.73
CA ASN A 306 7.57 10.04 16.83
C ASN A 306 7.82 8.91 17.84
N LEU A 307 6.78 8.16 18.25
CA LEU A 307 6.87 7.05 19.19
C LEU A 307 7.85 5.95 18.72
N LEU A 308 7.80 5.57 17.44
CA LEU A 308 8.77 4.65 16.84
C LEU A 308 10.19 5.21 16.89
N ARG A 309 10.39 6.41 16.35
CA ARG A 309 11.71 7.03 16.20
C ARG A 309 12.41 7.23 17.55
N ASP A 310 11.69 7.80 18.52
CA ASP A 310 12.30 8.34 19.74
C ASP A 310 12.35 7.32 20.89
N GLN A 311 11.39 6.39 20.94
CA GLN A 311 11.21 5.50 22.10
C GLN A 311 11.33 4.01 21.76
N LEU A 312 10.61 3.51 20.75
CA LEU A 312 10.46 2.06 20.55
C LEU A 312 11.59 1.46 19.69
N TYR A 313 11.98 2.10 18.59
CA TYR A 313 12.90 1.56 17.60
C TYR A 313 14.27 2.27 17.62
N LYS A 314 14.33 3.54 18.05
CA LYS A 314 15.55 4.32 18.30
C LYS A 314 16.54 4.34 17.13
N LYS A 315 16.01 4.39 15.90
CA LYS A 315 16.74 4.43 14.63
C LYS A 315 15.98 5.28 13.61
N PRO A 316 16.59 5.66 12.47
CA PRO A 316 15.91 6.46 11.45
C PRO A 316 14.63 5.79 10.93
N ILE A 317 13.53 6.55 10.94
CA ILE A 317 12.22 6.16 10.43
C ILE A 317 11.90 7.03 9.21
N ILE A 318 11.85 6.45 8.02
CA ILE A 318 11.70 7.18 6.75
C ILE A 318 10.31 6.89 6.13
N PRO A 319 9.40 7.87 6.05
CA PRO A 319 8.15 7.72 5.32
C PRO A 319 8.38 7.72 3.80
N VAL A 320 7.67 6.86 3.07
CA VAL A 320 7.60 6.86 1.58
C VAL A 320 6.22 7.28 1.06
N GLY A 321 5.39 7.88 1.92
CA GLY A 321 3.99 8.17 1.60
C GLY A 321 3.17 6.90 1.40
N PHE A 322 2.08 7.01 0.65
CA PHE A 322 1.12 5.92 0.47
C PHE A 322 1.42 5.05 -0.75
N LEU A 323 2.37 5.45 -1.61
CA LEU A 323 2.70 4.76 -2.87
C LEU A 323 1.42 4.36 -3.64
N PRO A 324 0.60 5.34 -4.07
CA PRO A 324 -0.60 5.03 -4.84
C PRO A 324 -0.24 4.29 -6.14
N PRO A 325 -1.08 3.34 -6.58
CA PRO A 325 -0.91 2.75 -7.91
C PRO A 325 -1.12 3.84 -8.96
N ILE A 326 -0.20 3.91 -9.93
CA ILE A 326 -0.46 4.64 -11.17
C ILE A 326 -1.37 3.76 -12.04
N VAL A 327 -2.34 4.39 -12.70
CA VAL A 327 -3.09 3.74 -13.78
C VAL A 327 -2.16 3.69 -15.00
N GLU A 328 -1.48 2.57 -15.18
CA GLU A 328 -0.62 2.32 -16.32
C GLU A 328 -1.51 2.05 -17.55
N HIS A 329 -1.58 3.00 -18.48
CA HIS A 329 -2.31 2.87 -19.73
C HIS A 329 -1.59 1.88 -20.66
N ASN A 330 -2.02 0.61 -20.62
CA ASN A 330 -1.57 -0.42 -21.55
C ASN A 330 -2.41 -0.38 -22.84
N GLU A 331 -1.82 0.10 -23.94
CA GLU A 331 -2.40 0.01 -25.30
C GLU A 331 -2.60 -1.46 -25.77
N GLU A 332 -2.12 -2.44 -24.99
CA GLU A 332 -2.20 -3.88 -25.26
C GLU A 332 -3.38 -4.60 -24.52
N ASP A 333 -4.14 -3.93 -23.63
CA ASP A 333 -5.21 -4.55 -22.81
C ASP A 333 -6.66 -4.26 -23.28
N ASP A 334 -6.86 -3.34 -24.22
CA ASP A 334 -8.19 -2.79 -24.55
C ASP A 334 -9.17 -3.82 -25.16
N ASP A 335 -8.69 -4.82 -25.89
CA ASP A 335 -9.54 -5.75 -26.69
C ASP A 335 -10.41 -6.71 -25.87
N ILE A 336 -10.05 -7.04 -24.62
CA ILE A 336 -10.78 -8.05 -23.81
C ILE A 336 -11.33 -7.49 -22.50
N ASP A 337 -10.63 -6.58 -21.83
CA ASP A 337 -11.12 -5.96 -20.60
C ASP A 337 -11.69 -4.55 -20.81
N GLY A 338 -11.27 -3.84 -21.86
CA GLY A 338 -11.83 -2.54 -22.24
C GLY A 338 -13.34 -2.58 -22.48
N HIS A 339 -13.88 -3.67 -23.06
CA HIS A 339 -15.32 -3.88 -23.19
C HIS A 339 -16.04 -4.09 -21.83
N LYS A 340 -15.42 -4.75 -20.85
CA LYS A 340 -16.02 -4.95 -19.52
C LYS A 340 -15.96 -3.65 -18.71
N TRP A 341 -14.81 -3.00 -18.70
CA TRP A 341 -14.62 -1.70 -18.06
C TRP A 341 -15.53 -0.63 -18.68
N GLY A 342 -15.70 -0.63 -20.01
CA GLY A 342 -16.64 0.24 -20.72
C GLY A 342 -18.07 0.12 -20.18
N ASN A 343 -18.60 -1.10 -20.07
CA ASN A 343 -19.93 -1.35 -19.50
C ASN A 343 -20.06 -0.88 -18.04
N ILE A 344 -19.03 -1.13 -17.21
CA ILE A 344 -19.00 -0.70 -15.80
C ILE A 344 -18.95 0.82 -15.69
N LYS A 345 -18.09 1.47 -16.49
CA LYS A 345 -17.96 2.92 -16.58
C LYS A 345 -19.27 3.56 -17.05
N GLU A 346 -19.91 3.02 -18.08
CA GLU A 346 -21.23 3.48 -18.52
C GLU A 346 -22.29 3.41 -17.43
N TRP A 347 -22.30 2.34 -16.63
CA TRP A 347 -23.22 2.21 -15.50
C TRP A 347 -22.93 3.26 -14.41
N LEU A 348 -21.65 3.51 -14.09
CA LEU A 348 -21.20 4.56 -13.14
C LEU A 348 -21.48 5.99 -13.65
N ASP A 349 -21.35 6.22 -14.95
CA ASP A 349 -21.63 7.53 -15.57
C ASP A 349 -23.11 7.90 -15.48
N LYS A 350 -24.01 6.91 -15.47
CA LYS A 350 -25.46 7.06 -15.25
C LYS A 350 -25.84 7.36 -13.79
N GLN A 351 -24.93 7.16 -12.82
CA GLN A 351 -25.19 7.43 -11.39
C GLN A 351 -24.95 8.89 -10.99
N LYS A 352 -25.57 9.33 -9.88
CA LYS A 352 -25.29 10.63 -9.26
C LYS A 352 -23.85 10.63 -8.69
N ALA A 353 -23.23 11.80 -8.62
CA ALA A 353 -21.91 11.93 -7.99
C ALA A 353 -21.98 11.54 -6.50
N ASN A 354 -20.99 10.79 -6.02
CA ASN A 354 -20.91 10.30 -4.64
C ASN A 354 -22.09 9.41 -4.18
N SER A 355 -22.87 8.80 -5.09
CA SER A 355 -24.05 7.98 -4.74
C SER A 355 -23.86 6.47 -4.91
N VAL A 356 -22.63 5.99 -5.10
CA VAL A 356 -22.33 4.57 -5.32
C VAL A 356 -21.41 4.06 -4.22
N VAL A 357 -21.78 2.94 -3.60
CA VAL A 357 -20.90 2.21 -2.68
C VAL A 357 -20.02 1.25 -3.48
N TYR A 358 -18.72 1.47 -3.48
CA TYR A 358 -17.76 0.47 -3.95
C TYR A 358 -17.58 -0.62 -2.87
N VAL A 359 -17.66 -1.88 -3.29
CA VAL A 359 -17.56 -3.05 -2.41
C VAL A 359 -16.53 -4.01 -3.00
N ALA A 360 -15.37 -4.08 -2.39
CA ALA A 360 -14.36 -5.09 -2.66
C ALA A 360 -13.74 -5.54 -1.34
N ILE A 361 -13.45 -6.84 -1.25
CA ILE A 361 -12.94 -7.48 -0.03
C ILE A 361 -11.43 -7.71 -0.14
N GLY A 362 -10.92 -7.93 -1.35
CA GLY A 362 -9.53 -8.31 -1.64
C GLY A 362 -9.45 -9.72 -2.24
N THR A 363 -8.38 -10.01 -3.00
CA THR A 363 -8.11 -11.36 -3.55
C THR A 363 -7.65 -12.32 -2.47
N GLU A 364 -6.77 -11.84 -1.57
CA GLU A 364 -6.34 -12.55 -0.35
C GLU A 364 -7.42 -12.52 0.75
N ALA A 365 -8.72 -12.33 0.43
CA ALA A 365 -9.78 -12.09 1.43
C ALA A 365 -11.10 -12.83 1.13
N SER A 366 -11.90 -13.08 2.18
CA SER A 366 -13.03 -14.04 2.08
C SER A 366 -14.07 -13.89 3.19
N LEU A 367 -15.25 -14.47 2.96
CA LEU A 367 -16.41 -14.49 3.85
C LEU A 367 -16.98 -15.90 3.95
N SER A 368 -17.50 -16.32 5.10
CA SER A 368 -18.28 -17.56 5.18
C SER A 368 -19.49 -17.52 4.22
N GLY A 369 -20.07 -18.66 3.87
CA GLY A 369 -21.29 -18.70 3.04
C GLY A 369 -22.47 -17.95 3.68
N GLU A 370 -22.47 -17.83 5.01
CA GLU A 370 -23.41 -17.03 5.78
C GLU A 370 -23.05 -15.54 5.74
N GLU A 371 -21.81 -15.15 6.02
CA GLU A 371 -21.35 -13.75 5.90
C GLU A 371 -21.54 -13.19 4.47
N LEU A 372 -21.36 -14.02 3.44
CA LEU A 372 -21.59 -13.64 2.04
C LEU A 372 -23.06 -13.36 1.76
N LYS A 373 -23.96 -14.18 2.34
CA LYS A 373 -25.42 -14.00 2.26
C LYS A 373 -25.87 -12.78 3.05
N GLU A 374 -25.38 -12.59 4.27
CA GLU A 374 -25.68 -11.42 5.10
C GLU A 374 -25.16 -10.12 4.45
N LEU A 375 -23.99 -10.15 3.79
CA LEU A 375 -23.52 -9.03 2.98
C LEU A 375 -24.46 -8.78 1.79
N ALA A 376 -24.81 -9.80 1.01
CA ALA A 376 -25.71 -9.64 -0.14
C ALA A 376 -27.08 -9.04 0.25
N LEU A 377 -27.71 -9.59 1.29
CA LEU A 377 -28.96 -9.08 1.85
C LEU A 377 -28.81 -7.65 2.40
N GLY A 378 -27.66 -7.33 3.00
CA GLY A 378 -27.38 -5.99 3.53
C GLY A 378 -27.16 -4.94 2.44
N LEU A 379 -26.52 -5.32 1.33
CA LEU A 379 -26.37 -4.49 0.13
C LEU A 379 -27.75 -4.18 -0.48
N GLU A 380 -28.60 -5.18 -0.63
CA GLU A 380 -29.99 -5.03 -1.12
C GLU A 380 -30.83 -4.15 -0.17
N ASN A 381 -30.88 -4.48 1.11
CA ASN A 381 -31.67 -3.76 2.12
C ASN A 381 -31.09 -2.39 2.50
N SER A 382 -29.91 -2.02 1.97
CA SER A 382 -29.42 -0.63 2.04
C SER A 382 -30.26 0.32 1.18
N THR A 383 -30.86 -0.18 0.09
CA THR A 383 -31.50 0.57 -1.01
C THR A 383 -30.57 1.54 -1.77
N LEU A 384 -29.26 1.47 -1.55
CA LEU A 384 -28.26 2.32 -2.19
C LEU A 384 -27.66 1.65 -3.44
N PRO A 385 -27.30 2.41 -4.49
CA PRO A 385 -26.51 1.88 -5.59
C PRO A 385 -25.15 1.36 -5.10
N PHE A 386 -24.79 0.13 -5.47
CA PHE A 386 -23.49 -0.45 -5.13
C PHE A 386 -22.84 -1.12 -6.34
N PHE A 387 -21.51 -1.20 -6.34
CA PHE A 387 -20.72 -1.99 -7.27
C PHE A 387 -19.89 -3.00 -6.48
N TRP A 388 -20.13 -4.29 -6.67
CA TRP A 388 -19.53 -5.35 -5.86
C TRP A 388 -18.61 -6.26 -6.67
N VAL A 389 -17.33 -6.29 -6.30
CA VAL A 389 -16.33 -7.24 -6.79
C VAL A 389 -16.46 -8.55 -6.01
N LEU A 390 -17.01 -9.57 -6.67
CA LEU A 390 -17.19 -10.92 -6.13
C LEU A 390 -15.98 -11.81 -6.45
N ASN A 391 -15.20 -12.16 -5.41
CA ASN A 391 -14.11 -13.12 -5.51
C ASN A 391 -14.52 -14.52 -5.04
N LYS A 392 -13.86 -15.55 -5.57
CA LYS A 392 -13.90 -16.92 -5.02
C LYS A 392 -12.67 -17.10 -4.10
N MET A 393 -12.93 -17.12 -2.78
CA MET A 393 -12.12 -17.51 -1.58
C MET A 393 -10.67 -18.04 -1.77
N PRO A 394 -9.66 -17.81 -0.87
CA PRO A 394 -9.63 -17.18 0.49
C PRO A 394 -8.63 -15.97 0.64
N GLY A 395 -8.39 -15.26 1.78
CA GLY A 395 -9.02 -15.13 3.11
C GLY A 395 -8.26 -14.18 4.10
N SER A 396 -8.96 -13.21 4.74
CA SER A 396 -8.51 -12.18 5.73
C SER A 396 -8.13 -10.74 5.24
N THR A 397 -8.24 -9.69 6.10
CA THR A 397 -8.05 -8.21 5.82
C THR A 397 -8.06 -7.38 7.13
N LYS A 398 -7.40 -6.21 7.24
CA LYS A 398 -7.19 -5.38 8.47
C LYS A 398 -8.00 -4.05 8.51
N ASN A 399 -8.46 -3.52 9.67
CA ASN A 399 -9.13 -2.17 9.69
C ASN A 399 -8.96 -1.15 10.86
N ALA A 400 -8.63 -1.52 12.11
CA ALA A 400 -8.87 -0.68 13.31
C ALA A 400 -8.50 0.84 13.22
N LEU A 401 -7.32 1.21 12.68
CA LEU A 401 -6.83 2.61 12.65
C LEU A 401 -7.73 3.59 11.87
N LEU A 402 -8.53 3.11 10.91
CA LEU A 402 -9.40 3.97 10.10
C LEU A 402 -10.64 4.45 10.88
N HIS A 403 -11.06 3.71 11.91
CA HIS A 403 -12.22 4.05 12.72
C HIS A 403 -11.94 5.28 13.61
N GLY A 404 -10.90 5.22 14.44
CA GLY A 404 -10.53 6.32 15.36
C GLY A 404 -10.25 7.64 14.64
N LYS A 405 -9.64 7.60 13.44
CA LYS A 405 -9.43 8.79 12.59
C LYS A 405 -10.68 9.25 11.81
N LYS A 406 -11.84 8.60 11.98
CA LYS A 406 -13.13 8.84 11.31
C LYS A 406 -13.05 8.78 9.77
N LEU A 407 -12.24 7.86 9.26
CA LEU A 407 -12.04 7.61 7.83
C LEU A 407 -12.72 6.33 7.33
N GLY A 408 -12.98 5.39 8.22
CA GLY A 408 -13.87 4.25 8.01
C GLY A 408 -15.02 4.26 9.01
N LEU A 409 -16.20 3.81 8.59
CA LEU A 409 -17.27 3.40 9.48
C LEU A 409 -17.31 1.88 9.46
N GLU A 410 -17.06 1.25 10.60
CA GLU A 410 -17.02 -0.21 10.68
C GLU A 410 -18.44 -0.79 10.78
N ILE A 411 -18.65 -1.96 10.17
CA ILE A 411 -19.89 -2.73 10.28
C ILE A 411 -19.91 -3.42 11.65
N PRO A 412 -20.93 -3.21 12.50
CA PRO A 412 -21.03 -3.88 13.79
C PRO A 412 -20.96 -5.42 13.68
N ARG A 413 -20.09 -6.03 14.48
CA ARG A 413 -19.89 -7.49 14.57
C ARG A 413 -20.30 -7.99 15.95
N LYS A 414 -20.82 -9.21 16.06
CA LYS A 414 -21.04 -9.89 17.34
C LYS A 414 -19.69 -10.11 18.02
N GLU A 415 -19.64 -9.93 19.34
CA GLU A 415 -18.38 -10.04 20.09
C GLU A 415 -17.86 -11.49 20.11
N GLN A 416 -18.77 -12.47 20.13
CA GLN A 416 -18.47 -13.89 20.35
C GLN A 416 -17.77 -14.56 19.16
N ASP A 417 -18.24 -14.31 17.94
CA ASP A 417 -17.80 -15.02 16.72
C ASP A 417 -17.20 -14.08 15.65
N GLY A 418 -17.33 -12.76 15.82
CA GLY A 418 -16.92 -11.75 14.85
C GLY A 418 -17.80 -11.66 13.60
N SER A 419 -18.95 -12.33 13.54
CA SER A 419 -19.89 -12.25 12.42
C SER A 419 -20.69 -10.95 12.43
N PHE A 420 -21.23 -10.55 11.27
CA PHE A 420 -22.11 -9.40 11.10
C PHE A 420 -23.47 -9.84 10.55
N THR A 421 -24.46 -8.94 10.55
CA THR A 421 -25.81 -9.19 10.01
C THR A 421 -26.14 -8.27 8.85
N TRP A 422 -27.06 -8.68 7.98
CA TRP A 422 -27.57 -7.85 6.88
C TRP A 422 -28.10 -6.49 7.36
N ALA A 423 -28.73 -6.45 8.55
CA ALA A 423 -29.22 -5.22 9.14
C ALA A 423 -28.07 -4.26 9.50
N SER A 424 -27.02 -4.78 10.15
CA SER A 424 -25.82 -3.99 10.50
C SER A 424 -25.06 -3.49 9.27
N VAL A 425 -25.03 -4.27 8.18
CA VAL A 425 -24.46 -3.87 6.87
C VAL A 425 -25.29 -2.72 6.28
N ALA A 426 -26.61 -2.91 6.16
CA ALA A 426 -27.52 -1.94 5.55
C ALA A 426 -27.56 -0.60 6.31
N GLU A 427 -27.55 -0.64 7.65
CA GLU A 427 -27.44 0.54 8.50
C GLU A 427 -26.10 1.24 8.31
N SER A 428 -24.99 0.51 8.33
CA SER A 428 -23.65 1.08 8.14
C SER A 428 -23.50 1.76 6.76
N MET A 429 -24.06 1.16 5.71
CA MET A 429 -24.07 1.77 4.38
C MET A 429 -24.90 3.06 4.31
N ARG A 430 -26.12 3.05 4.86
CA ARG A 430 -26.95 4.27 4.95
C ARG A 430 -26.26 5.36 5.75
N LYS A 431 -25.70 5.02 6.91
CA LYS A 431 -24.95 5.94 7.76
C LYS A 431 -23.76 6.54 7.03
N ALA A 432 -22.93 5.71 6.40
CA ALA A 432 -21.77 6.17 5.65
C ALA A 432 -22.15 7.10 4.47
N MET A 433 -23.21 6.78 3.72
CA MET A 433 -23.54 7.47 2.47
C MET A 433 -24.51 8.65 2.61
N VAL A 434 -25.63 8.47 3.33
CA VAL A 434 -26.78 9.38 3.30
C VAL A 434 -27.14 9.98 4.65
N ASP A 435 -27.14 9.21 5.75
CA ASP A 435 -27.66 9.70 7.03
C ASP A 435 -26.79 10.81 7.64
N ASP A 436 -27.42 11.77 8.31
CA ASP A 436 -26.72 12.90 8.95
C ASP A 436 -25.67 12.46 9.98
N SER A 437 -25.91 11.33 10.66
CA SER A 437 -24.97 10.77 11.65
C SER A 437 -23.64 10.29 11.07
N GLY A 438 -23.51 10.21 9.74
CA GLY A 438 -22.23 9.95 9.04
C GLY A 438 -21.58 11.18 8.40
N VAL A 439 -22.16 12.38 8.50
CA VAL A 439 -21.62 13.60 7.86
C VAL A 439 -20.18 13.89 8.30
N SER A 440 -19.83 13.64 9.57
CA SER A 440 -18.45 13.81 10.06
C SER A 440 -17.45 12.87 9.39
N TRP A 441 -17.82 11.63 9.08
CA TRP A 441 -16.97 10.70 8.32
C TRP A 441 -16.84 11.15 6.86
N ARG A 442 -17.96 11.53 6.21
CA ARG A 442 -17.95 12.05 4.83
C ARG A 442 -17.10 13.33 4.69
N ASN A 443 -17.12 14.21 5.70
CA ASN A 443 -16.29 15.41 5.75
C ASN A 443 -14.81 15.03 5.93
N ARG A 444 -14.49 14.20 6.94
CA ARG A 444 -13.10 13.83 7.24
C ARG A 444 -12.41 13.06 6.12
N ALA A 445 -13.15 12.19 5.42
CA ALA A 445 -12.67 11.52 4.21
C ALA A 445 -12.37 12.50 3.07
N ARG A 446 -13.21 13.54 2.89
CA ARG A 446 -12.99 14.60 1.88
C ARG A 446 -11.77 15.47 2.22
N GLU A 447 -11.54 15.79 3.49
CA GLU A 447 -10.35 16.51 3.97
C GLU A 447 -9.05 15.75 3.67
N ILE A 448 -8.98 14.48 4.10
CA ILE A 448 -7.75 13.68 4.01
C ILE A 448 -7.51 13.12 2.60
N ARG A 449 -8.52 13.11 1.70
CA ARG A 449 -8.39 12.68 0.29
C ARG A 449 -7.14 13.23 -0.40
N CYS A 450 -6.82 14.50 -0.18
CA CYS A 450 -5.65 15.14 -0.78
C CYS A 450 -4.33 14.47 -0.33
N LEU A 451 -4.21 14.05 0.93
CA LEU A 451 -2.98 13.44 1.46
C LEU A 451 -2.65 12.09 0.79
N PHE A 452 -3.66 11.30 0.40
CA PHE A 452 -3.47 10.03 -0.31
C PHE A 452 -3.19 10.20 -1.81
N GLY A 453 -3.75 11.24 -2.44
CA GLY A 453 -3.66 11.47 -3.90
C GLY A 453 -2.60 12.48 -4.36
N ASP A 454 -1.91 13.15 -3.43
CA ASP A 454 -0.87 14.15 -3.70
C ASP A 454 0.42 13.46 -4.23
N VAL A 455 0.53 13.39 -5.56
CA VAL A 455 1.64 12.74 -6.26
C VAL A 455 2.97 13.43 -5.96
N ASP A 456 3.00 14.77 -5.92
CA ASP A 456 4.21 15.54 -5.69
C ASP A 456 4.78 15.34 -4.27
N ARG A 457 3.90 15.22 -3.27
CA ARG A 457 4.28 14.84 -1.91
C ARG A 457 4.80 13.41 -1.81
N ASN A 458 4.17 12.44 -2.50
CA ASN A 458 4.69 11.07 -2.56
C ASN A 458 6.08 11.04 -3.24
N ASN A 459 6.27 11.81 -4.31
CA ASN A 459 7.57 11.97 -4.98
C ASN A 459 8.61 12.64 -4.05
N CYS A 460 8.21 13.64 -3.27
CA CYS A 460 9.07 14.29 -2.27
C CYS A 460 9.53 13.31 -1.18
N PHE A 461 8.66 12.42 -0.70
CA PHE A 461 9.05 11.36 0.23
C PHE A 461 10.07 10.40 -0.38
N VAL A 462 9.90 9.97 -1.64
CA VAL A 462 10.89 9.12 -2.33
C VAL A 462 12.22 9.84 -2.56
N ALA A 463 12.21 11.13 -2.94
CA ALA A 463 13.43 11.92 -3.07
C ALA A 463 14.19 12.03 -1.74
N ARG A 464 13.48 12.24 -0.62
CA ARG A 464 14.08 12.24 0.73
C ARG A 464 14.65 10.88 1.12
N LEU A 465 14.01 9.78 0.72
CA LEU A 465 14.57 8.44 0.87
C LEU A 465 15.86 8.28 0.05
N ILE A 466 15.87 8.68 -1.23
CA ILE A 466 17.05 8.58 -2.12
C ILE A 466 18.26 9.32 -1.53
N ASN A 467 18.08 10.53 -1.01
CA ASN A 467 19.16 11.27 -0.36
C ASN A 467 19.71 10.50 0.85
N TYR A 468 18.82 10.05 1.75
CA TYR A 468 19.20 9.25 2.92
C TYR A 468 19.97 7.98 2.53
N LEU A 469 19.51 7.22 1.52
CA LEU A 469 20.17 6.00 1.04
C LEU A 469 21.55 6.28 0.44
N THR A 470 21.71 7.42 -0.25
CA THR A 470 22.98 7.84 -0.86
C THR A 470 23.99 8.26 0.21
N GLU A 471 23.54 9.02 1.21
CA GLU A 471 24.36 9.52 2.32
C GLU A 471 24.76 8.42 3.34
N ASN A 472 23.88 7.43 3.56
CA ASN A 472 24.02 6.46 4.66
C ASN A 472 24.31 5.02 4.19
N LYS A 473 24.66 4.80 2.92
CA LYS A 473 25.15 3.48 2.45
C LYS A 473 26.47 3.12 3.13
N LYS A 474 26.62 1.87 3.56
CA LYS A 474 27.89 1.34 4.08
C LYS A 474 28.96 1.42 2.98
N ALA A 475 30.18 1.78 3.36
CA ALA A 475 31.31 1.81 2.44
C ALA A 475 31.56 0.40 1.89
N ARG A 476 31.69 0.26 0.57
CA ARG A 476 31.99 -1.04 -0.05
C ARG A 476 33.36 -1.52 0.44
N VAL A 477 33.39 -2.66 1.11
CA VAL A 477 34.64 -3.35 1.45
C VAL A 477 35.33 -3.73 0.12
N PRO A 478 36.60 -3.35 -0.10
CA PRO A 478 37.33 -3.62 -1.35
C PRO A 478 37.23 -5.08 -1.81
#